data_AF-A0A2E1HZQ5-F1
#
_entry.id   AF-A0A2E1HZQ5-F1
#
_cell.length_a   1.000
_cell.length_b   1.000
_cell.length_c   1.000
_cell.angle_alpha   90.00
_cell.angle_beta   90.00
_cell.angle_gamma   90.00
#
_symmetry.space_group_name_H-M   'P 1'
#
loop_
_entity.id
_entity.type
_entity.pdbx_description
1 polymer ?
#
loop_
_entity_poly.entity_id
_entity_poly.type
_entity_poly.pdbx_seq_one_letter_code
_entity_poly.pdbx_strand_id
1 'polypeptide(L)'
;MAELPKTWEDWVANFADWQDRVGYNREWLGDFDLSILFDWDRAGDVIEYGDYSGRVKWERALQVPHQNIRDALISMITVQGDTEFASVEQQRHLLASAPTDYDRYAAARIMAEEQRHGWQMAYLLMTYFGQQGRREAQKLLERNAQDGDRLLGAFNRPMPHWLDFFCYTMFVDRDGKFQLGMLSTSAFRPLAASMGPMLKEESFHLGTGSNGLRRIIKAGVIPLDMLQRYMNKWVATAHDLFGTDSSTSAHWAYVWGVKGRWDERKKLDADIEVDKDVLNEESRGHYHEEIAKEVEKLNGYLPDDCDVELFV
;
A
#
# COMPACT_ATOMS: atom_id res chain seq x y z
N MET A 1 -7.84 21.79 -16.01
CA MET A 1 -8.34 20.92 -14.94
C MET A 1 -9.54 20.17 -15.50
N ALA A 2 -9.56 18.85 -15.39
CA ALA A 2 -10.78 18.09 -15.66
C ALA A 2 -11.90 18.60 -14.74
N GLU A 3 -13.15 18.55 -15.19
CA GLU A 3 -14.28 18.90 -14.32
C GLU A 3 -14.34 17.92 -13.13
N LEU A 4 -14.77 18.42 -11.97
CA LEU A 4 -15.01 17.57 -10.80
C LEU A 4 -16.05 16.49 -11.18
N PRO A 5 -15.73 15.19 -11.07
CA PRO A 5 -16.61 14.13 -11.54
C PRO A 5 -17.90 14.13 -10.72
N LYS A 6 -19.06 14.03 -11.38
CA LYS A 6 -20.37 14.05 -10.71
C LYS A 6 -20.84 12.64 -10.42
N THR A 7 -20.55 11.69 -11.30
CA THR A 7 -20.85 10.26 -11.17
C THR A 7 -19.57 9.42 -11.13
N TRP A 8 -19.71 8.12 -10.88
CA TRP A 8 -18.61 7.18 -10.95
C TRP A 8 -18.06 7.07 -12.38
N GLU A 9 -18.94 7.05 -13.38
CA GLU A 9 -18.59 7.00 -14.80
C GLU A 9 -17.78 8.22 -15.24
N ASP A 10 -18.08 9.41 -14.71
CA ASP A 10 -17.27 10.60 -14.94
C ASP A 10 -15.84 10.41 -14.40
N TRP A 11 -15.69 9.82 -13.21
CA TRP A 11 -14.37 9.56 -12.64
C TRP A 11 -13.62 8.48 -13.44
N VAL A 12 -14.32 7.44 -13.91
CA VAL A 12 -13.74 6.40 -14.78
C VAL A 12 -13.21 7.00 -16.09
N ALA A 13 -13.93 7.96 -16.68
CA ALA A 13 -13.44 8.70 -17.85
C ALA A 13 -12.17 9.50 -17.51
N ASN A 14 -12.16 10.21 -16.38
CA ASN A 14 -10.97 10.94 -15.91
C ASN A 14 -9.78 10.00 -15.63
N PHE A 15 -10.02 8.78 -15.15
CA PHE A 15 -8.99 7.77 -14.95
C PHE A 15 -8.39 7.28 -16.27
N ALA A 16 -9.22 7.07 -17.30
CA ALA A 16 -8.73 6.75 -18.63
C ALA A 16 -7.82 7.88 -19.16
N ASP A 17 -8.20 9.15 -18.99
CA ASP A 17 -7.35 10.29 -19.35
C ASP A 17 -6.04 10.33 -18.55
N TRP A 18 -6.07 9.93 -17.26
CA TRP A 18 -4.85 9.79 -16.47
C TRP A 18 -3.92 8.72 -17.04
N GLN A 19 -4.44 7.54 -17.41
CA GLN A 19 -3.63 6.47 -18.03
C GLN A 19 -2.91 6.98 -19.29
N ASP A 20 -3.61 7.74 -20.15
CA ASP A 20 -3.00 8.34 -21.34
C ASP A 20 -1.93 9.37 -20.97
N ARG A 21 -2.21 10.25 -19.99
CA ARG A 21 -1.27 11.28 -19.54
C ARG A 21 0.01 10.68 -18.97
N VAL A 22 -0.11 9.64 -18.15
CA VAL A 22 1.07 8.97 -17.60
C VAL A 22 1.72 8.05 -18.62
N GLY A 23 1.15 7.82 -19.80
CA GLY A 23 1.74 6.96 -20.84
C GLY A 23 1.69 5.48 -20.47
N TYR A 24 0.62 5.05 -19.80
CA TYR A 24 0.33 3.67 -19.51
C TYR A 24 -0.33 3.00 -20.74
N ASN A 25 0.30 1.97 -21.32
CA ASN A 25 -0.33 1.24 -22.42
C ASN A 25 -1.38 0.27 -21.83
N ARG A 26 -2.65 0.51 -22.13
CA ARG A 26 -3.78 -0.30 -21.64
C ARG A 26 -3.73 -1.76 -22.10
N GLU A 27 -3.03 -2.07 -23.18
CA GLU A 27 -2.80 -3.47 -23.60
C GLU A 27 -2.06 -4.28 -22.52
N TRP A 28 -1.29 -3.62 -21.64
CA TRP A 28 -0.62 -4.27 -20.51
C TRP A 28 -1.61 -4.83 -19.47
N LEU A 29 -2.85 -4.33 -19.42
CA LEU A 29 -3.89 -4.92 -18.58
C LEU A 29 -4.31 -6.30 -19.10
N GLY A 30 -4.20 -6.56 -20.40
CA GLY A 30 -4.68 -7.82 -20.99
C GLY A 30 -6.16 -8.05 -20.68
N ASP A 31 -6.46 -9.17 -20.03
CA ASP A 31 -7.79 -9.58 -19.56
C ASP A 31 -8.06 -9.21 -18.09
N PHE A 32 -7.17 -8.44 -17.46
CA PHE A 32 -7.33 -8.02 -16.07
C PHE A 32 -8.52 -7.08 -15.90
N ASP A 33 -9.40 -7.41 -14.96
CA ASP A 33 -10.64 -6.67 -14.69
C ASP A 33 -10.46 -5.68 -13.52
N LEU A 34 -10.65 -4.39 -13.79
CA LEU A 34 -10.66 -3.33 -12.79
C LEU A 34 -11.96 -3.34 -11.98
N SER A 35 -12.10 -4.39 -11.16
CA SER A 35 -13.31 -4.66 -10.37
C SER A 35 -13.25 -4.08 -8.96
N ILE A 36 -14.43 -3.70 -8.46
CA ILE A 36 -14.65 -3.34 -7.06
C ILE A 36 -14.90 -4.61 -6.27
N LEU A 37 -14.04 -4.89 -5.30
CA LEU A 37 -14.04 -6.12 -4.53
C LEU A 37 -14.17 -5.83 -3.03
N PHE A 38 -15.00 -6.62 -2.37
CA PHE A 38 -15.24 -6.56 -0.93
C PHE A 38 -15.20 -7.96 -0.32
N ASP A 39 -14.53 -8.09 0.81
CA ASP A 39 -14.56 -9.25 1.70
C ASP A 39 -15.33 -8.88 2.97
N TRP A 40 -16.66 -8.89 2.86
CA TRP A 40 -17.57 -8.50 3.95
C TRP A 40 -17.47 -9.44 5.15
N ASP A 41 -17.22 -10.73 4.90
CA ASP A 41 -17.09 -11.74 5.94
C ASP A 41 -15.87 -11.46 6.81
N ARG A 42 -14.71 -11.16 6.19
CA ARG A 42 -13.49 -10.78 6.93
C ARG A 42 -13.62 -9.44 7.67
N ALA A 43 -14.36 -8.50 7.11
CA ALA A 43 -14.56 -7.18 7.71
C ALA A 43 -15.36 -7.26 9.02
N GLY A 44 -16.27 -8.23 9.11
CA GLY A 44 -17.18 -8.39 10.24
C GLY A 44 -18.18 -7.25 10.39
N ASP A 45 -19.03 -7.36 11.41
CA ASP A 45 -20.14 -6.42 11.65
C ASP A 45 -19.97 -5.59 12.91
N VAL A 46 -19.00 -5.92 13.77
CA VAL A 46 -18.79 -5.29 15.08
C VAL A 46 -17.47 -4.52 15.08
N ILE A 47 -17.47 -3.32 15.67
CA ILE A 47 -16.27 -2.52 15.89
C ILE A 47 -15.42 -3.20 16.96
N GLU A 48 -14.17 -3.50 16.62
CA GLU A 48 -13.30 -4.40 17.39
C GLU A 48 -12.58 -3.66 18.54
N TYR A 49 -12.22 -2.38 18.35
CA TYR A 49 -11.38 -1.60 19.27
C TYR A 49 -11.81 -0.12 19.33
N GLY A 50 -11.16 0.65 20.21
CA GLY A 50 -11.42 2.07 20.42
C GLY A 50 -12.72 2.35 21.20
N ASP A 51 -13.10 3.63 21.28
CA ASP A 51 -14.21 4.11 22.11
C ASP A 51 -15.59 3.61 21.63
N TYR A 52 -15.64 3.10 20.41
CA TYR A 52 -16.86 2.56 19.79
C TYR A 52 -16.89 1.03 19.77
N SER A 53 -15.93 0.35 20.41
CA SER A 53 -15.88 -1.12 20.47
C SER A 53 -17.20 -1.73 20.95
N GLY A 54 -17.58 -2.87 20.38
CA GLY A 54 -18.83 -3.58 20.66
C GLY A 54 -20.07 -3.02 19.95
N ARG A 55 -19.96 -1.89 19.24
CA ARG A 55 -21.05 -1.35 18.39
C ARG A 55 -20.99 -1.96 17.00
N VAL A 56 -22.08 -1.80 16.23
CA VAL A 56 -22.12 -2.19 14.81
C VAL A 56 -21.20 -1.28 13.99
N LYS A 57 -20.42 -1.86 13.06
CA LYS A 57 -19.59 -1.11 12.11
C LYS A 57 -20.44 -0.17 11.25
N TRP A 58 -19.85 0.95 10.86
CA TRP A 58 -20.51 1.93 10.00
C TRP A 58 -20.47 1.49 8.54
N GLU A 59 -21.61 1.46 7.88
CA GLU A 59 -21.76 1.16 6.45
C GLU A 59 -21.90 2.42 5.59
N ARG A 60 -22.25 3.56 6.22
CA ARG A 60 -22.44 4.85 5.54
C ARG A 60 -21.79 5.97 6.34
N ALA A 61 -21.30 7.00 5.66
CA ALA A 61 -20.68 8.16 6.32
C ALA A 61 -21.61 8.86 7.33
N LEU A 62 -22.93 8.84 7.12
CA LEU A 62 -23.91 9.40 8.06
C LEU A 62 -23.98 8.67 9.41
N GLN A 63 -23.51 7.42 9.49
CA GLN A 63 -23.44 6.67 10.74
C GLN A 63 -22.17 6.99 11.55
N VAL A 64 -21.17 7.63 10.92
CA VAL A 64 -19.94 8.05 11.59
C VAL A 64 -20.24 9.26 12.49
N PRO A 65 -20.05 9.18 13.82
CA PRO A 65 -20.62 10.16 14.76
C PRO A 65 -20.10 11.59 14.63
N HIS A 66 -18.82 11.77 14.29
CA HIS A 66 -18.17 13.08 14.30
C HIS A 66 -17.45 13.37 12.98
N GLN A 67 -17.36 14.67 12.63
CA GLN A 67 -16.76 15.11 11.38
C GLN A 67 -15.26 14.78 11.29
N ASN A 68 -14.51 14.94 12.38
CA ASN A 68 -13.10 14.55 12.46
C ASN A 68 -12.84 13.07 12.16
N ILE A 69 -13.75 12.16 12.53
CA ILE A 69 -13.63 10.73 12.20
C ILE A 69 -13.85 10.51 10.70
N ARG A 70 -14.83 11.21 10.11
CA ARG A 70 -15.03 11.18 8.65
C ARG A 70 -13.82 11.74 7.89
N ASP A 71 -13.26 12.84 8.37
CA ASP A 71 -12.06 13.44 7.78
C ASP A 71 -10.85 12.50 7.90
N ALA A 72 -10.70 11.80 9.03
CA ALA A 72 -9.66 10.79 9.20
C ALA A 72 -9.84 9.60 8.24
N LEU A 73 -11.07 9.10 8.06
CA LEU A 73 -11.38 8.06 7.07
C LEU A 73 -11.03 8.51 5.64
N ILE A 74 -11.46 9.72 5.26
CA ILE A 74 -11.14 10.31 3.96
C ILE A 74 -9.62 10.40 3.80
N SER A 75 -8.91 10.94 4.79
CA SER A 75 -7.45 11.06 4.76
C SER A 75 -6.75 9.71 4.56
N MET A 76 -7.16 8.66 5.30
CA MET A 76 -6.56 7.33 5.17
C MET A 76 -6.83 6.72 3.80
N ILE A 77 -8.06 6.83 3.29
CA ILE A 77 -8.43 6.33 1.95
C ILE A 77 -7.68 7.10 0.86
N THR A 78 -7.55 8.42 1.00
CA THR A 78 -6.84 9.26 0.05
C THR A 78 -5.35 8.96 0.04
N VAL A 79 -4.71 8.79 1.20
CA VAL A 79 -3.29 8.45 1.27
C VAL A 79 -3.05 7.07 0.67
N GLN A 80 -3.84 6.06 1.03
CA GLN A 80 -3.75 4.72 0.41
C GLN A 80 -3.96 4.79 -1.11
N GLY A 81 -5.01 5.45 -1.59
CA GLY A 81 -5.26 5.55 -3.03
C GLY A 81 -4.18 6.32 -3.80
N ASP A 82 -3.47 7.24 -3.13
CA ASP A 82 -2.41 8.03 -3.75
C ASP A 82 -1.14 7.22 -4.00
N THR A 83 -0.82 6.28 -3.11
CA THR A 83 0.36 5.41 -3.25
C THR A 83 0.23 4.51 -4.47
N GLU A 84 -0.97 4.01 -4.76
CA GLU A 84 -1.16 3.01 -5.82
C GLU A 84 -1.00 3.61 -7.22
N PHE A 85 -1.46 4.85 -7.42
CA PHE A 85 -1.21 5.52 -8.71
C PHE A 85 0.23 6.00 -8.83
N ALA A 86 0.86 6.37 -7.71
CA ALA A 86 2.25 6.79 -7.70
C ALA A 86 3.21 5.64 -8.04
N SER A 87 2.95 4.42 -7.53
CA SER A 87 3.77 3.24 -7.83
C SER A 87 3.81 2.96 -9.33
N VAL A 88 2.67 3.06 -10.02
CA VAL A 88 2.56 2.93 -11.49
C VAL A 88 3.38 4.00 -12.22
N GLU A 89 3.28 5.26 -11.80
CA GLU A 89 4.02 6.38 -12.39
C GLU A 89 5.53 6.22 -12.21
N GLN A 90 5.97 5.75 -11.05
CA GLN A 90 7.38 5.49 -10.75
C GLN A 90 7.94 4.37 -11.64
N GLN A 91 7.15 3.33 -11.93
CA GLN A 91 7.69 2.05 -12.39
C GLN A 91 7.44 1.75 -13.88
N ARG A 92 6.40 2.33 -14.52
CA ARG A 92 5.98 1.96 -15.89
C ARG A 92 7.09 1.94 -16.94
N HIS A 93 8.09 2.81 -16.81
CA HIS A 93 9.17 2.96 -17.77
C HIS A 93 10.10 1.73 -17.79
N LEU A 94 10.13 0.95 -16.70
CA LEU A 94 10.94 -0.26 -16.57
C LEU A 94 10.51 -1.37 -17.52
N LEU A 95 9.24 -1.39 -17.97
CA LEU A 95 8.75 -2.40 -18.91
C LEU A 95 9.54 -2.43 -20.23
N ALA A 96 10.08 -1.28 -20.65
CA ALA A 96 10.90 -1.15 -21.86
C ALA A 96 12.29 -1.80 -21.71
N SER A 97 12.79 -1.92 -20.48
CA SER A 97 14.11 -2.49 -20.16
C SER A 97 14.03 -3.80 -19.37
N ALA A 98 12.88 -4.47 -19.43
CA ALA A 98 12.64 -5.70 -18.69
C ALA A 98 13.72 -6.77 -18.96
N PRO A 99 14.34 -7.35 -17.91
CA PRO A 99 15.43 -8.30 -18.07
C PRO A 99 14.97 -9.62 -18.70
N THR A 100 13.69 -9.98 -18.51
CA THR A 100 13.04 -11.12 -19.18
C THR A 100 11.57 -10.79 -19.48
N ASP A 101 10.94 -11.57 -20.35
CA ASP A 101 9.50 -11.46 -20.60
C ASP A 101 8.66 -11.79 -19.36
N TYR A 102 9.16 -12.68 -18.49
CA TYR A 102 8.51 -12.97 -17.20
C TYR A 102 8.53 -11.74 -16.29
N ASP A 103 9.66 -11.04 -16.22
CA ASP A 103 9.78 -9.83 -15.40
C ASP A 103 8.88 -8.71 -15.95
N ARG A 104 8.81 -8.57 -17.28
CA ARG A 104 7.86 -7.64 -17.93
C ARG A 104 6.42 -7.97 -17.54
N TYR A 105 6.03 -9.24 -17.63
CA TYR A 105 4.69 -9.69 -17.26
C TYR A 105 4.39 -9.42 -15.77
N ALA A 106 5.31 -9.77 -14.87
CA ALA A 106 5.12 -9.58 -13.43
C ALA A 106 4.97 -8.10 -13.07
N ALA A 107 5.81 -7.23 -13.63
CA ALA A 107 5.71 -5.79 -13.39
C ALA A 107 4.42 -5.19 -14.00
N ALA A 108 4.01 -5.61 -15.20
CA ALA A 108 2.76 -5.16 -15.81
C ALA A 108 1.55 -5.60 -14.97
N ARG A 109 1.56 -6.83 -14.43
CA ARG A 109 0.53 -7.32 -13.54
C ARG A 109 0.46 -6.51 -12.24
N ILE A 110 1.60 -6.25 -11.59
CA ILE A 110 1.65 -5.41 -10.38
C ILE A 110 1.02 -4.05 -10.69
N MET A 111 1.43 -3.37 -11.77
CA MET A 111 0.83 -2.08 -12.14
C MET A 111 -0.68 -2.14 -12.42
N ALA A 112 -1.20 -3.28 -12.89
CA ALA A 112 -2.64 -3.48 -13.06
C ALA A 112 -3.35 -3.64 -11.71
N GLU A 113 -2.78 -4.44 -10.80
CA GLU A 113 -3.27 -4.65 -9.44
C GLU A 113 -3.25 -3.32 -8.64
N GLU A 114 -2.16 -2.56 -8.71
CA GLU A 114 -2.01 -1.21 -8.12
C GLU A 114 -3.09 -0.23 -8.64
N GLN A 115 -3.35 -0.21 -9.96
CA GLN A 115 -4.45 0.59 -10.50
C GLN A 115 -5.81 0.17 -9.95
N ARG A 116 -6.05 -1.13 -9.75
CA ARG A 116 -7.27 -1.64 -9.12
C ARG A 116 -7.39 -1.20 -7.66
N HIS A 117 -6.29 -1.14 -6.93
CA HIS A 117 -6.27 -0.66 -5.54
C HIS A 117 -6.63 0.82 -5.49
N GLY A 118 -6.01 1.66 -6.33
CA GLY A 118 -6.34 3.08 -6.44
C GLY A 118 -7.79 3.31 -6.88
N TRP A 119 -8.28 2.49 -7.81
CA TRP A 119 -9.66 2.45 -8.27
C TRP A 119 -10.65 2.07 -7.16
N GLN A 120 -10.30 1.08 -6.32
CA GLN A 120 -11.09 0.71 -5.13
C GLN A 120 -11.17 1.87 -4.12
N MET A 121 -10.05 2.57 -3.86
CA MET A 121 -10.04 3.72 -2.96
C MET A 121 -10.84 4.90 -3.52
N ALA A 122 -10.70 5.18 -4.81
CA ALA A 122 -11.51 6.19 -5.50
C ALA A 122 -13.01 5.87 -5.43
N TYR A 123 -13.39 4.60 -5.60
CA TYR A 123 -14.78 4.16 -5.44
C TYR A 123 -15.30 4.45 -4.03
N LEU A 124 -14.53 4.12 -2.98
CA LEU A 124 -14.92 4.43 -1.61
C LEU A 124 -15.17 5.94 -1.40
N LEU A 125 -14.27 6.78 -1.92
CA LEU A 125 -14.40 8.24 -1.86
C LEU A 125 -15.66 8.73 -2.60
N MET A 126 -15.85 8.30 -3.84
CA MET A 126 -16.95 8.70 -4.71
C MET A 126 -18.31 8.26 -4.15
N THR A 127 -18.40 7.04 -3.63
CA THR A 127 -19.66 6.43 -3.17
C THR A 127 -20.08 6.89 -1.78
N TYR A 128 -19.15 7.01 -0.84
CA TYR A 128 -19.50 7.16 0.58
C TYR A 128 -19.31 8.57 1.14
N PHE A 129 -18.52 9.44 0.50
CA PHE A 129 -18.09 10.73 1.08
C PHE A 129 -18.55 11.98 0.30
N GLY A 130 -19.52 11.84 -0.62
CA GLY A 130 -20.22 12.95 -1.24
C GLY A 130 -19.29 13.92 -2.00
N GLN A 131 -19.49 15.24 -1.84
CA GLN A 131 -18.69 16.23 -2.58
C GLN A 131 -17.22 16.25 -2.18
N GLN A 132 -16.90 16.03 -0.91
CA GLN A 132 -15.51 15.99 -0.43
C GLN A 132 -14.80 14.75 -0.99
N GLY A 133 -15.44 13.58 -0.94
CA GLY A 133 -14.93 12.36 -1.55
C GLY A 133 -14.65 12.51 -3.05
N ARG A 134 -15.58 13.12 -3.81
CA ARG A 134 -15.37 13.43 -5.24
C ARG A 134 -14.12 14.26 -5.51
N ARG A 135 -13.84 15.25 -4.65
CA ARG A 135 -12.63 16.09 -4.79
C ARG A 135 -11.38 15.31 -4.51
N GLU A 136 -11.35 14.51 -3.45
CA GLU A 136 -10.17 13.72 -3.12
C GLU A 136 -9.92 12.63 -4.17
N ALA A 137 -10.97 11.96 -4.67
CA ALA A 137 -10.85 10.99 -5.75
C ALA A 137 -10.29 11.62 -7.04
N GLN A 138 -10.70 12.85 -7.37
CA GLN A 138 -10.14 13.57 -8.52
C GLN A 138 -8.65 13.91 -8.30
N LYS A 139 -8.28 14.37 -7.11
CA LYS A 139 -6.88 14.70 -6.80
C LYS A 139 -5.94 13.51 -6.88
N LEU A 140 -6.42 12.27 -6.66
CA LEU A 140 -5.63 11.05 -6.86
C LEU A 140 -5.04 10.96 -8.28
N LEU A 141 -5.79 11.46 -9.28
CA LEU A 141 -5.40 11.47 -10.68
C LEU A 141 -4.63 12.74 -11.06
N GLU A 142 -4.82 13.85 -10.35
CA GLU A 142 -4.16 15.13 -10.66
C GLU A 142 -2.70 15.18 -10.23
N ARG A 143 -2.37 14.54 -9.10
CA ARG A 143 -0.99 14.41 -8.63
C ARG A 143 -0.19 13.46 -9.53
N ASN A 144 1.12 13.66 -9.58
CA ASN A 144 2.07 12.89 -10.35
C ASN A 144 3.42 12.75 -9.65
N ALA A 145 3.91 11.51 -9.53
CA ALA A 145 5.20 11.21 -8.92
C ALA A 145 6.40 11.91 -9.61
N GLN A 146 6.28 12.20 -10.91
CA GLN A 146 7.34 12.86 -11.70
C GLN A 146 7.43 14.36 -11.41
N ASP A 147 6.32 14.97 -10.98
CA ASP A 147 6.27 16.38 -10.55
C ASP A 147 6.62 16.54 -9.05
N GLY A 148 6.73 15.41 -8.33
CA GLY A 148 7.11 15.38 -6.92
C GLY A 148 6.00 15.79 -5.96
N ASP A 149 4.74 15.75 -6.39
CA ASP A 149 3.58 16.24 -5.63
C ASP A 149 2.72 15.13 -5.02
N ARG A 150 3.13 13.85 -5.12
CA ARG A 150 2.50 12.74 -4.37
C ARG A 150 2.64 12.97 -2.87
N LEU A 151 1.64 12.52 -2.10
CA LEU A 151 1.49 12.86 -0.69
C LEU A 151 2.65 12.37 0.17
N LEU A 152 3.17 11.18 -0.16
CA LEU A 152 4.25 10.54 0.59
C LEU A 152 5.55 10.63 -0.21
N GLY A 153 6.59 11.22 0.39
CA GLY A 153 7.87 11.46 -0.28
C GLY A 153 8.54 10.21 -0.86
N ALA A 154 8.29 9.03 -0.29
CA ALA A 154 8.74 7.73 -0.82
C ALA A 154 8.27 7.48 -2.26
N PHE A 155 7.05 7.90 -2.57
CA PHE A 155 6.37 7.70 -3.84
C PHE A 155 6.71 8.77 -4.89
N ASN A 156 7.55 9.74 -4.51
CA ASN A 156 8.20 10.69 -5.43
C ASN A 156 9.66 10.30 -5.71
N ARG A 157 10.18 9.23 -5.10
CA ARG A 157 11.59 8.84 -5.28
C ARG A 157 11.84 8.21 -6.65
N PRO A 158 12.97 8.49 -7.31
CA PRO A 158 13.31 7.84 -8.58
C PRO A 158 13.50 6.32 -8.45
N MET A 159 13.02 5.62 -9.47
CA MET A 159 13.05 4.16 -9.65
C MET A 159 13.72 3.78 -10.99
N PRO A 160 14.98 4.14 -11.26
CA PRO A 160 15.55 4.11 -12.60
C PRO A 160 15.81 2.70 -13.18
N HIS A 161 15.90 1.66 -12.36
CA HIS A 161 16.31 0.33 -12.83
C HIS A 161 15.68 -0.81 -12.03
N TRP A 162 15.75 -2.03 -12.58
CA TRP A 162 15.12 -3.22 -12.02
C TRP A 162 15.60 -3.64 -10.63
N LEU A 163 16.85 -3.33 -10.25
CA LEU A 163 17.29 -3.56 -8.87
C LEU A 163 16.51 -2.69 -7.86
N ASP A 164 16.12 -1.46 -8.23
CA ASP A 164 15.27 -0.64 -7.37
C ASP A 164 13.86 -1.26 -7.30
N PHE A 165 13.31 -1.70 -8.43
CA PHE A 165 11.99 -2.32 -8.49
C PHE A 165 11.88 -3.57 -7.61
N PHE A 166 12.86 -4.47 -7.66
CA PHE A 166 12.85 -5.66 -6.82
C PHE A 166 13.02 -5.32 -5.33
N CYS A 167 13.84 -4.33 -4.98
CA CYS A 167 13.92 -3.83 -3.60
C CYS A 167 12.62 -3.15 -3.16
N TYR A 168 11.99 -2.36 -4.02
CA TYR A 168 10.74 -1.66 -3.72
C TYR A 168 9.61 -2.64 -3.45
N THR A 169 9.38 -3.58 -4.37
CA THR A 169 8.35 -4.62 -4.21
C THR A 169 8.67 -5.57 -3.04
N MET A 170 9.93 -5.65 -2.61
CA MET A 170 10.33 -6.41 -1.42
C MET A 170 10.03 -5.67 -0.10
N PHE A 171 10.28 -4.36 -0.06
CA PHE A 171 10.33 -3.57 1.18
C PHE A 171 9.22 -2.53 1.30
N VAL A 172 8.87 -1.81 0.23
CA VAL A 172 7.86 -0.74 0.23
C VAL A 172 6.46 -1.31 0.08
N ASP A 173 6.20 -2.18 -0.89
CA ASP A 173 4.92 -2.91 -1.02
C ASP A 173 4.60 -3.70 0.27
N ARG A 174 5.64 -4.12 0.97
CA ARG A 174 5.48 -4.76 2.27
C ARG A 174 4.94 -3.81 3.33
N ASP A 175 5.29 -2.53 3.33
CA ASP A 175 4.56 -1.53 4.14
C ASP A 175 3.08 -1.50 3.74
N GLY A 176 2.77 -1.50 2.44
CA GLY A 176 1.40 -1.62 1.91
C GLY A 176 0.63 -2.78 2.57
N LYS A 177 1.21 -3.99 2.62
CA LYS A 177 0.64 -5.11 3.38
C LYS A 177 0.29 -4.73 4.83
N PHE A 178 1.21 -4.10 5.57
CA PHE A 178 0.97 -3.69 6.96
C PHE A 178 -0.15 -2.64 7.07
N GLN A 179 -0.15 -1.62 6.20
CA GLN A 179 -1.17 -0.58 6.16
C GLN A 179 -2.57 -1.18 5.88
N LEU A 180 -2.68 -2.03 4.86
CA LEU A 180 -3.91 -2.72 4.50
C LEU A 180 -4.41 -3.66 5.62
N GLY A 181 -3.49 -4.38 6.29
CA GLY A 181 -3.85 -5.23 7.43
C GLY A 181 -4.42 -4.43 8.60
N MET A 182 -3.79 -3.31 8.96
CA MET A 182 -4.27 -2.41 10.01
C MET A 182 -5.61 -1.74 9.65
N LEU A 183 -5.86 -1.43 8.38
CA LEU A 183 -7.13 -0.88 7.91
C LEU A 183 -8.22 -1.96 7.80
N SER A 184 -7.86 -3.24 7.73
CA SER A 184 -8.83 -4.35 7.62
C SER A 184 -9.70 -4.52 8.87
N THR A 185 -9.32 -3.89 9.98
CA THR A 185 -10.09 -3.89 11.24
C THR A 185 -10.93 -2.62 11.42
N SER A 186 -10.89 -1.67 10.46
CA SER A 186 -11.58 -0.38 10.56
C SER A 186 -13.06 -0.51 10.94
N ALA A 187 -13.54 0.43 11.74
CA ALA A 187 -14.93 0.60 12.13
C ALA A 187 -15.83 1.01 10.95
N PHE A 188 -15.25 1.55 9.87
CA PHE A 188 -15.97 1.80 8.63
C PHE A 188 -15.92 0.53 7.76
N ARG A 189 -17.03 -0.22 7.76
CA ARG A 189 -17.14 -1.56 7.17
C ARG A 189 -16.73 -1.63 5.70
N PRO A 190 -17.12 -0.68 4.81
CA PRO A 190 -16.70 -0.71 3.41
C PRO A 190 -15.18 -0.61 3.25
N LEU A 191 -14.51 0.21 4.06
CA LEU A 191 -13.05 0.31 4.05
C LEU A 191 -12.40 -1.00 4.50
N ALA A 192 -12.83 -1.54 5.64
CA ALA A 192 -12.34 -2.82 6.15
C ALA A 192 -12.51 -3.96 5.13
N ALA A 193 -13.67 -4.01 4.46
CA ALA A 193 -13.99 -5.04 3.48
C ALA A 193 -13.17 -4.92 2.19
N SER A 194 -12.71 -3.73 1.80
CA SER A 194 -11.85 -3.56 0.63
C SER A 194 -10.43 -4.13 0.82
N MET A 195 -9.96 -4.29 2.07
CA MET A 195 -8.58 -4.70 2.35
C MET A 195 -8.29 -6.16 2.02
N GLY A 196 -9.25 -7.06 2.25
CA GLY A 196 -9.06 -8.50 2.06
C GLY A 196 -8.62 -8.88 0.63
N PRO A 197 -9.33 -8.42 -0.42
CA PRO A 197 -8.92 -8.62 -1.81
C PRO A 197 -7.55 -8.02 -2.14
N MET A 198 -7.28 -6.77 -1.71
CA MET A 198 -5.98 -6.11 -1.97
C MET A 198 -4.82 -6.87 -1.30
N LEU A 199 -4.99 -7.34 -0.06
CA LEU A 199 -3.99 -8.16 0.63
C LEU A 199 -3.67 -9.48 -0.09
N LYS A 200 -4.62 -10.06 -0.84
CA LYS A 200 -4.36 -11.27 -1.64
C LYS A 200 -3.48 -10.94 -2.84
N GLU A 201 -3.71 -9.82 -3.48
CA GLU A 201 -2.91 -9.34 -4.63
C GLU A 201 -1.50 -8.93 -4.17
N GLU A 202 -1.38 -8.24 -3.03
CA GLU A 202 -0.10 -7.81 -2.45
C GLU A 202 0.89 -8.97 -2.28
N SER A 203 0.39 -10.18 -2.00
CA SER A 203 1.24 -11.37 -1.87
C SER A 203 2.05 -11.68 -3.14
N PHE A 204 1.51 -11.37 -4.32
CA PHE A 204 2.21 -11.50 -5.60
C PHE A 204 3.31 -10.45 -5.76
N HIS A 205 3.07 -9.23 -5.28
CA HIS A 205 4.03 -8.12 -5.31
C HIS A 205 5.28 -8.49 -4.48
N LEU A 206 5.07 -8.89 -3.22
CA LEU A 206 6.14 -9.30 -2.30
C LEU A 206 6.93 -10.51 -2.83
N GLY A 207 6.21 -11.46 -3.44
CA GLY A 207 6.81 -12.63 -4.07
C GLY A 207 7.69 -12.25 -5.26
N THR A 208 7.29 -11.26 -6.06
CA THR A 208 8.06 -10.75 -7.20
C THR A 208 9.37 -10.11 -6.74
N GLY A 209 9.32 -9.25 -5.72
CA GLY A 209 10.52 -8.64 -5.13
C GLY A 209 11.51 -9.66 -4.60
N SER A 210 11.05 -10.56 -3.72
CA SER A 210 11.90 -11.59 -3.09
C SER A 210 12.53 -12.53 -4.12
N ASN A 211 11.75 -13.00 -5.11
CA ASN A 211 12.27 -13.87 -6.16
C ASN A 211 13.26 -13.15 -7.10
N GLY A 212 13.01 -11.88 -7.41
CA GLY A 212 13.93 -11.05 -8.19
C GLY A 212 15.28 -10.88 -7.50
N LEU A 213 15.27 -10.53 -6.21
CA LEU A 213 16.48 -10.41 -5.39
C LEU A 213 17.23 -11.74 -5.27
N ARG A 214 16.52 -12.84 -5.01
CA ARG A 214 17.11 -14.19 -5.02
C ARG A 214 17.83 -14.50 -6.35
N ARG A 215 17.21 -14.17 -7.49
CA ARG A 215 17.82 -14.40 -8.81
C ARG A 215 19.08 -13.54 -9.02
N ILE A 216 19.06 -12.29 -8.55
CA ILE A 216 20.22 -11.39 -8.59
C ILE A 216 21.37 -11.97 -7.75
N ILE A 217 21.09 -12.39 -6.51
CA ILE A 217 22.09 -12.97 -5.61
C ILE A 217 22.72 -14.21 -6.23
N LYS A 218 21.90 -15.15 -6.73
CA LYS A 218 22.38 -16.38 -7.36
C LYS A 218 23.19 -16.15 -8.64
N ALA A 219 22.91 -15.08 -9.38
CA ALA A 219 23.69 -14.74 -10.56
C ALA A 219 25.10 -14.25 -10.19
N GLY A 220 25.28 -13.65 -9.00
CA GLY A 220 26.59 -13.23 -8.49
C GLY A 220 27.28 -12.11 -9.28
N VAL A 221 26.55 -11.42 -10.17
CA VAL A 221 27.11 -10.37 -11.04
C VAL A 221 27.06 -8.99 -10.39
N ILE A 222 26.00 -8.68 -9.64
CA ILE A 222 25.88 -7.41 -8.91
C ILE A 222 26.70 -7.54 -7.62
N PRO A 223 27.68 -6.64 -7.36
CA PRO A 223 28.43 -6.65 -6.11
C PRO A 223 27.51 -6.57 -4.89
N LEU A 224 27.77 -7.37 -3.86
CA LEU A 224 26.92 -7.43 -2.66
C LEU A 224 26.88 -6.11 -1.90
N ASP A 225 27.97 -5.34 -1.91
CA ASP A 225 27.99 -4.01 -1.30
C ASP A 225 27.09 -3.02 -2.05
N MET A 226 26.97 -3.17 -3.37
CA MET A 226 26.00 -2.41 -4.17
C MET A 226 24.57 -2.84 -3.83
N LEU A 227 24.29 -4.15 -3.81
CA LEU A 227 22.97 -4.67 -3.42
C LEU A 227 22.55 -4.15 -2.03
N GLN A 228 23.43 -4.24 -1.03
CA GLN A 228 23.18 -3.75 0.32
C GLN A 228 22.83 -2.25 0.35
N ARG A 229 23.48 -1.41 -0.48
CA ARG A 229 23.14 0.02 -0.57
C ARG A 229 21.73 0.27 -1.10
N TYR A 230 21.28 -0.52 -2.08
CA TYR A 230 19.91 -0.43 -2.60
C TYR A 230 18.88 -0.97 -1.61
N MET A 231 19.21 -2.03 -0.87
CA MET A 231 18.40 -2.49 0.25
C MET A 231 18.27 -1.38 1.30
N ASN A 232 19.39 -0.78 1.74
CA ASN A 232 19.38 0.33 2.70
C ASN A 232 18.51 1.51 2.23
N LYS A 233 18.58 1.87 0.94
CA LYS A 233 17.72 2.93 0.35
C LYS A 233 16.25 2.63 0.59
N TRP A 234 15.78 1.43 0.24
CA TRP A 234 14.36 1.10 0.25
C TRP A 234 13.84 0.66 1.63
N VAL A 235 14.66 0.01 2.44
CA VAL A 235 14.36 -0.30 3.85
C VAL A 235 14.17 0.98 4.66
N ALA A 236 15.10 1.94 4.55
CA ALA A 236 14.95 3.23 5.23
C ALA A 236 13.70 3.98 4.73
N THR A 237 13.45 3.95 3.41
CA THR A 237 12.26 4.59 2.82
C THR A 237 10.96 3.98 3.35
N ALA A 238 10.89 2.66 3.50
CA ALA A 238 9.70 1.98 4.01
C ALA A 238 9.50 2.20 5.52
N HIS A 239 10.57 2.27 6.32
CA HIS A 239 10.46 2.62 7.75
C HIS A 239 9.83 4.00 7.98
N ASP A 240 10.16 4.97 7.13
CA ASP A 240 9.59 6.32 7.21
C ASP A 240 8.07 6.35 6.96
N LEU A 241 7.51 5.36 6.25
CA LEU A 241 6.07 5.30 5.91
C LEU A 241 5.18 5.00 7.12
N PHE A 242 5.72 4.40 8.18
CA PHE A 242 5.00 4.19 9.43
C PHE A 242 4.75 5.49 10.21
N GLY A 243 5.35 6.60 9.79
CA GLY A 243 5.21 7.90 10.44
C GLY A 243 6.07 8.03 11.70
N THR A 244 5.86 9.10 12.46
CA THR A 244 6.66 9.41 13.64
C THR A 244 6.23 8.60 14.86
N ASP A 245 7.17 8.43 15.78
CA ASP A 245 6.96 7.91 17.13
C ASP A 245 5.99 8.81 17.92
N SER A 246 5.27 8.24 18.89
CA SER A 246 4.32 8.93 19.76
C SER A 246 3.36 9.86 19.00
N SER A 247 2.75 9.33 17.94
CA SER A 247 1.92 10.10 17.01
C SER A 247 0.50 10.34 17.55
N THR A 248 0.15 11.61 17.72
CA THR A 248 -1.22 12.04 18.05
C THR A 248 -2.24 11.61 16.98
N SER A 249 -1.87 11.60 15.70
CA SER A 249 -2.79 11.19 14.64
C SER A 249 -3.04 9.68 14.68
N ALA A 250 -2.01 8.87 14.96
CA ALA A 250 -2.15 7.43 15.16
C ALA A 250 -3.00 7.12 16.39
N HIS A 251 -2.76 7.81 17.51
CA HIS A 251 -3.55 7.69 18.74
C HIS A 251 -5.04 7.88 18.45
N TRP A 252 -5.41 8.99 17.81
CA TRP A 252 -6.81 9.29 17.55
C TRP A 252 -7.42 8.39 16.47
N ALA A 253 -6.66 7.99 15.45
CA ALA A 253 -7.12 7.00 14.48
C ALA A 253 -7.48 5.66 15.16
N TYR A 254 -6.71 5.25 16.15
CA TYR A 254 -7.03 4.07 16.96
C TYR A 254 -8.27 4.29 17.83
N VAL A 255 -8.31 5.37 18.62
CA VAL A 255 -9.42 5.69 19.53
C VAL A 255 -10.76 5.77 18.78
N TRP A 256 -10.76 6.35 17.59
CA TRP A 256 -11.96 6.47 16.76
C TRP A 256 -12.34 5.19 16.00
N GLY A 257 -11.55 4.12 16.10
CA GLY A 257 -11.79 2.88 15.35
C GLY A 257 -11.44 2.98 13.86
N VAL A 258 -10.64 3.96 13.42
CA VAL A 258 -10.29 4.14 12.00
C VAL A 258 -9.26 3.12 11.54
N LYS A 259 -8.20 2.91 12.32
CA LYS A 259 -7.07 2.02 12.00
C LYS A 259 -6.56 1.32 13.26
N GLY A 260 -6.46 0.00 13.24
CA GLY A 260 -6.07 -0.81 14.41
C GLY A 260 -4.57 -1.13 14.40
N ARG A 261 -4.12 -1.93 15.37
CA ARG A 261 -2.78 -2.54 15.33
C ARG A 261 -2.68 -3.58 14.22
N TRP A 262 -1.47 -3.88 13.77
CA TRP A 262 -1.22 -4.92 12.77
C TRP A 262 -1.78 -6.29 13.20
N ASP A 263 -1.62 -6.65 14.48
CA ASP A 263 -2.06 -7.91 15.06
C ASP A 263 -3.22 -7.73 16.06
N GLU A 264 -4.07 -6.72 15.84
CA GLU A 264 -5.17 -6.31 16.74
C GLU A 264 -5.98 -7.50 17.28
N ARG A 265 -6.50 -8.34 16.38
CA ARG A 265 -7.34 -9.50 16.73
C ARG A 265 -6.60 -10.51 17.61
N LYS A 266 -5.31 -10.75 17.32
CA LYS A 266 -4.46 -11.66 18.11
C LYS A 266 -4.25 -11.10 19.53
N LYS A 267 -4.06 -9.79 19.66
CA LYS A 267 -3.88 -9.14 20.96
C LYS A 267 -5.18 -9.07 21.76
N LEU A 268 -6.32 -8.85 21.10
CA LEU A 268 -7.64 -8.95 21.74
C LEU A 268 -7.90 -10.36 22.27
N ASP A 269 -7.62 -11.41 21.48
CA ASP A 269 -7.77 -12.81 21.90
C ASP A 269 -6.87 -13.17 23.10
N ALA A 270 -5.71 -12.52 23.22
CA ALA A 270 -4.75 -12.70 24.30
C ALA A 270 -4.95 -11.74 25.49
N ASP A 271 -6.00 -10.92 25.48
CA ASP A 271 -6.28 -9.89 26.49
C ASP A 271 -5.10 -8.93 26.74
N ILE A 272 -4.39 -8.58 25.66
CA ILE A 272 -3.26 -7.65 25.69
C ILE A 272 -3.78 -6.23 25.49
N GLU A 273 -3.72 -5.43 26.56
CA GLU A 273 -4.05 -4.01 26.52
C GLU A 273 -3.21 -3.26 25.49
N VAL A 274 -3.83 -2.26 24.87
CA VAL A 274 -3.17 -1.38 23.91
C VAL A 274 -2.42 -0.26 24.64
N ASP A 275 -1.16 -0.07 24.28
CA ASP A 275 -0.46 1.18 24.53
C ASP A 275 -0.59 2.08 23.29
N LYS A 276 -1.37 3.16 23.43
CA LYS A 276 -1.69 4.07 22.33
C LYS A 276 -0.55 5.04 22.00
N ASP A 277 0.49 5.10 22.83
CA ASP A 277 1.63 6.00 22.64
C ASP A 277 2.71 5.37 21.76
N VAL A 278 2.60 4.07 21.45
CA VAL A 278 3.61 3.30 20.69
C VAL A 278 3.06 2.60 19.43
N LEU A 279 1.89 3.00 18.93
CA LEU A 279 1.19 2.31 17.83
C LEU A 279 2.02 2.22 16.54
N ASN A 280 2.74 3.29 16.20
CA ASN A 280 3.56 3.35 14.99
C ASN A 280 4.85 2.55 15.17
N GLU A 281 5.48 2.67 16.34
CA GLU A 281 6.70 1.95 16.74
C GLU A 281 6.47 0.45 16.73
N GLU A 282 5.35 0.00 17.29
CA GLU A 282 4.95 -1.40 17.31
C GLU A 282 4.75 -1.94 15.90
N SER A 283 4.02 -1.21 15.06
CA SER A 283 3.77 -1.59 13.66
C SER A 283 5.07 -1.64 12.86
N ARG A 284 5.95 -0.64 13.05
CA ARG A 284 7.28 -0.58 12.44
C ARG A 284 8.17 -1.73 12.92
N GLY A 285 8.06 -2.12 14.19
CA GLY A 285 8.75 -3.26 14.77
C GLY A 285 8.34 -4.57 14.12
N HIS A 286 7.03 -4.82 13.96
CA HIS A 286 6.53 -6.00 13.26
C HIS A 286 7.00 -6.06 11.80
N TYR A 287 7.00 -4.91 11.12
CA TYR A 287 7.56 -4.78 9.78
C TYR A 287 9.05 -5.13 9.76
N HIS A 288 9.84 -4.55 10.68
CA HIS A 288 11.28 -4.81 10.78
C HIS A 288 11.59 -6.30 11.00
N GLU A 289 10.89 -6.94 11.94
CA GLU A 289 11.05 -8.37 12.21
C GLU A 289 10.75 -9.24 10.98
N GLU A 290 9.75 -8.85 10.17
CA GLU A 290 9.43 -9.56 8.94
C GLU A 290 10.53 -9.40 7.89
N ILE A 291 10.98 -8.18 7.62
CA ILE A 291 12.03 -7.96 6.60
C ILE A 291 13.37 -8.57 7.02
N ALA A 292 13.70 -8.60 8.32
CA ALA A 292 14.91 -9.24 8.83
C ALA A 292 14.90 -10.75 8.52
N LYS A 293 13.78 -11.43 8.77
CA LYS A 293 13.62 -12.86 8.44
C LYS A 293 13.68 -13.10 6.94
N GLU A 294 13.13 -12.19 6.14
CA GLU A 294 13.20 -12.34 4.69
C GLU A 294 14.61 -12.13 4.13
N VAL A 295 15.38 -11.19 4.71
CA VAL A 295 16.78 -10.99 4.33
C VAL A 295 17.68 -12.14 4.81
N GLU A 296 17.41 -12.72 5.98
CA GLU A 296 18.04 -13.96 6.43
C GLU A 296 17.84 -15.11 5.42
N LYS A 297 16.62 -15.25 4.88
CA LYS A 297 16.36 -16.23 3.80
C LYS A 297 17.16 -15.92 2.53
N LEU A 298 17.36 -14.64 2.21
CA LEU A 298 18.17 -14.24 1.05
C LEU A 298 19.65 -14.60 1.23
N ASN A 299 20.19 -14.47 2.45
CA ASN A 299 21.55 -14.89 2.78
C ASN A 299 21.76 -16.39 2.55
N GLY A 300 20.74 -17.23 2.74
CA GLY A 300 20.79 -18.65 2.39
C GLY A 300 20.98 -18.98 0.90
N TYR A 301 21.01 -17.97 0.01
CA TYR A 301 21.35 -18.13 -1.41
C TYR A 301 22.72 -17.58 -1.79
N LEU A 302 23.46 -17.01 -0.84
CA LEU A 302 24.85 -16.60 -1.05
C LEU A 302 25.74 -17.84 -1.26
N PRO A 303 26.87 -17.71 -1.96
CA PRO A 303 27.88 -18.77 -2.03
C PRO A 303 28.37 -19.20 -0.65
N ASP A 304 28.68 -20.49 -0.46
CA ASP A 304 29.14 -21.05 0.83
C ASP A 304 30.45 -20.41 1.34
N ASP A 305 31.25 -19.83 0.44
CA ASP A 305 32.52 -19.14 0.72
C ASP A 305 32.36 -17.61 0.86
N CYS A 306 31.14 -17.10 0.93
CA CYS A 306 30.87 -15.68 1.07
C CYS A 306 31.02 -15.21 2.53
N ASP A 307 32.01 -14.35 2.79
CA ASP A 307 32.25 -13.74 4.11
C ASP A 307 31.38 -12.50 4.40
N VAL A 308 30.39 -12.20 3.55
CA VAL A 308 29.54 -11.01 3.65
C VAL A 308 28.08 -11.43 3.73
N GLU A 309 27.36 -10.90 4.72
CA GLU A 309 25.92 -11.09 4.86
C GLU A 309 25.17 -9.80 4.53
N LEU A 310 24.00 -9.95 3.91
CA LEU A 310 23.04 -8.86 3.76
C LEU A 310 22.30 -8.65 5.08
N PHE A 311 21.93 -7.40 5.39
CA PHE A 311 21.27 -7.03 6.65
C PHE A 311 20.26 -5.89 6.46
N VAL A 312 19.47 -5.64 7.51
CA VAL A 312 18.49 -4.54 7.61
C VAL A 312 18.54 -3.88 8.98
#